data_AF-Q2RKR1-F1
#
_entry.id   AF-Q2RKR1-F1
#
_cell.length_a   1.000
_cell.length_b   1.000
_cell.length_c   1.000
_cell.angle_alpha   90.00
_cell.angle_beta   90.00
_cell.angle_gamma   90.00
#
_symmetry.space_group_name_H-M   'P 1'
#
loop_
_entity.id
_entity.type
_entity.pdbx_description
1 polymer ?
#
loop_
_entity_poly.entity_id
_entity_poly.type
_entity_poly.pdbx_seq_one_letter_code
_entity_poly.pdbx_strand_id
1 'polypeptide(L)'
;MVLSQLSKVSDVDHDDFIVLAGEVYHENLLPHLSHFWLPLKGKRQGEWISELEKLIKLEKETDKVLVLHMLFSALPRLDWTMIGQLPYQNGIYIMFEKGESYRNMDRIVRVGTHRGQDRLKKRLRDHFVREDADSSIFRKNIGRTFLNMTLDPYLQVWEIDMHKSGEKRDYGHLIDERLEAELEAKISQYLRSSITFVCFPVDEEEERLRLEEGIIATLNSHPSFGPSNNWLGLNSPVPEIAGSGLWNRQGLDGQPLSANEVERIKWLVRFGNDSYRNNAGYKARIQRAVNCVTMTGKNYNSERKTADDIRKYIDKLLQEAKRRGEDYIDLVSGDIHKQLGMKNRMPQVCRIMYEKMQAGDKVIHTTPSGKSSTIKIRYYLK
;
A
#
# COMPACT_ATOMS: atom_id res chain seq x y z
N MET A 1 10.50 -16.10 24.35
CA MET A 1 11.22 -17.37 24.10
C MET A 1 11.44 -17.60 22.61
N VAL A 2 10.44 -17.42 21.74
CA VAL A 2 10.61 -17.46 20.27
C VAL A 2 11.34 -16.23 19.73
N LEU A 3 10.89 -15.01 20.06
CA LEU A 3 11.51 -13.76 19.58
C LEU A 3 13.02 -13.70 19.88
N SER A 4 13.41 -14.05 21.11
CA SER A 4 14.81 -14.08 21.56
C SER A 4 15.67 -15.11 20.83
N GLN A 5 15.07 -16.15 20.26
CA GLN A 5 15.78 -17.13 19.43
C GLN A 5 15.81 -16.66 17.97
N LEU A 6 14.72 -16.08 17.48
CA LEU A 6 14.62 -15.52 16.14
C LEU A 6 15.66 -14.41 15.92
N SER A 7 15.78 -13.46 16.86
CA SER A 7 16.78 -12.38 16.80
C SER A 7 18.25 -12.85 16.84
N LYS A 8 18.54 -14.15 17.01
CA LYS A 8 19.89 -14.70 16.90
C LYS A 8 20.26 -15.12 15.48
N VAL A 9 19.27 -15.37 14.64
CA VAL A 9 19.44 -15.93 13.29
C VAL A 9 18.87 -15.04 12.20
N SER A 10 18.09 -14.01 12.58
CA SER A 10 17.50 -13.05 11.66
C SER A 10 17.45 -11.65 12.29
N ASP A 11 17.45 -10.63 11.46
CA ASP A 11 17.15 -9.26 11.82
C ASP A 11 15.63 -9.04 11.76
N VAL A 12 14.97 -8.97 12.92
CA VAL A 12 13.50 -8.84 13.00
C VAL A 12 12.97 -7.53 12.39
N ASP A 13 13.85 -6.53 12.23
CA ASP A 13 13.50 -5.24 11.65
C ASP A 13 13.74 -5.17 10.14
N HIS A 14 14.64 -6.00 9.60
CA HIS A 14 15.09 -5.89 8.20
C HIS A 14 14.88 -7.15 7.36
N ASP A 15 14.76 -8.32 7.98
CA ASP A 15 14.51 -9.57 7.26
C ASP A 15 13.02 -9.77 6.97
N ASP A 16 12.74 -10.53 5.91
CA ASP A 16 11.40 -10.89 5.49
C ASP A 16 10.97 -12.23 6.09
N PHE A 17 9.79 -12.25 6.72
CA PHE A 17 9.27 -13.45 7.38
C PHE A 17 8.04 -14.01 6.66
N ILE A 18 8.09 -15.30 6.31
CA ILE A 18 6.88 -16.06 5.93
C ILE A 18 6.45 -16.87 7.14
N VAL A 19 5.28 -16.56 7.70
CA VAL A 19 4.81 -17.24 8.92
C VAL A 19 3.77 -18.29 8.56
N LEU A 20 4.15 -19.56 8.70
CA LEU A 20 3.31 -20.73 8.48
C LEU A 20 2.86 -21.32 9.82
N ALA A 21 2.10 -20.55 10.60
CA ALA A 21 1.67 -20.94 11.93
C ALA A 21 0.21 -20.54 12.18
N GLY A 22 -0.44 -21.19 13.15
CA GLY A 22 -1.82 -20.88 13.53
C GLY A 22 -1.91 -19.58 14.31
N GLU A 23 -3.09 -18.96 14.33
CA GLU A 23 -3.35 -17.61 14.90
C GLU A 23 -2.75 -17.41 16.29
N VAL A 24 -2.99 -18.37 17.18
CA VAL A 24 -2.47 -18.38 18.56
C VAL A 24 -0.94 -18.20 18.66
N TYR A 25 -0.20 -18.70 17.67
CA TYR A 25 1.26 -18.65 17.67
C TYR A 25 1.81 -17.34 17.12
N HIS A 26 1.18 -16.79 16.07
CA HIS A 26 1.73 -15.61 15.41
C HIS A 26 1.23 -14.30 16.02
N GLU A 27 0.06 -14.23 16.66
CA GLU A 27 -0.42 -13.00 17.31
C GLU A 27 0.60 -12.36 18.27
N ASN A 28 1.38 -13.19 18.99
CA ASN A 28 2.43 -12.71 19.90
C ASN A 28 3.76 -12.39 19.20
N LEU A 29 3.95 -12.84 17.97
CA LEU A 29 5.17 -12.67 17.19
C LEU A 29 5.08 -11.44 16.28
N LEU A 30 3.95 -11.25 15.61
CA LEU A 30 3.73 -10.22 14.59
C LEU A 30 3.98 -8.78 15.06
N PRO A 31 3.65 -8.35 16.30
CA PRO A 31 3.94 -7.00 16.77
C PRO A 31 5.43 -6.64 16.80
N HIS A 32 6.31 -7.62 16.61
CA HIS A 32 7.76 -7.48 16.66
C HIS A 32 8.44 -7.77 15.32
N LEU A 33 7.68 -8.11 14.27
CA LEU A 33 8.22 -8.33 12.93
C LEU A 33 7.86 -7.14 12.06
N SER A 34 8.87 -6.51 11.47
CA SER A 34 8.64 -5.37 10.59
C SER A 34 8.11 -5.78 9.22
N HIS A 35 8.55 -6.92 8.69
CA HIS A 35 8.16 -7.41 7.36
C HIS A 35 7.71 -8.86 7.44
N PHE A 36 6.41 -9.10 7.27
CA PHE A 36 5.90 -10.46 7.32
C PHE A 36 4.74 -10.69 6.34
N TRP A 37 4.64 -11.93 5.88
CA TRP A 37 3.53 -12.41 5.07
C TRP A 37 2.88 -13.62 5.74
N LEU A 38 1.54 -13.61 5.77
CA LEU A 38 0.70 -14.65 6.37
C LEU A 38 -0.10 -15.37 5.28
N PRO A 39 0.53 -16.23 4.46
CA PRO A 39 -0.13 -16.88 3.33
C PRO A 39 -1.36 -17.71 3.72
N LEU A 40 -1.40 -18.21 4.96
CA LEU A 40 -2.45 -19.11 5.46
C LEU A 40 -3.46 -18.41 6.39
N LYS A 41 -3.41 -17.08 6.50
CA LYS A 41 -4.31 -16.32 7.39
C LYS A 41 -5.77 -16.60 7.02
N GLY A 42 -6.58 -16.94 8.02
CA GLY A 42 -8.01 -17.21 7.86
C GLY A 42 -8.34 -18.57 7.22
N LYS A 43 -7.34 -19.40 6.89
CA LYS A 43 -7.53 -20.76 6.37
C LYS A 43 -7.62 -21.76 7.51
N ARG A 44 -8.55 -22.72 7.40
CA ARG A 44 -8.62 -23.88 8.32
C ARG A 44 -7.42 -24.79 8.08
N GLN A 45 -6.98 -25.51 9.12
CA GLN A 45 -5.81 -26.38 9.03
C GLN A 45 -5.90 -27.43 7.90
N GLY A 46 -7.11 -27.97 7.62
CA GLY A 46 -7.33 -28.90 6.51
C GLY A 46 -7.12 -28.29 5.11
N GLU A 47 -7.13 -26.97 4.99
CA GLU A 47 -6.91 -26.25 3.73
C GLU A 47 -5.43 -25.91 3.49
N TRP A 48 -4.58 -26.03 4.50
CA TRP A 48 -3.20 -25.53 4.46
C TRP A 48 -2.35 -26.23 3.41
N ILE A 49 -2.42 -27.56 3.31
CA ILE A 49 -1.62 -28.31 2.33
C ILE A 49 -1.98 -27.87 0.90
N SER A 50 -3.28 -27.80 0.59
CA SER A 50 -3.74 -27.35 -0.73
C SER A 50 -3.29 -25.92 -1.03
N GLU A 51 -3.33 -25.03 -0.05
CA GLU A 51 -2.89 -23.64 -0.25
C GLU A 51 -1.37 -23.53 -0.44
N LEU A 52 -0.58 -24.28 0.34
CA LEU A 52 0.88 -24.34 0.16
C LEU A 52 1.26 -24.93 -1.19
N GLU A 53 0.57 -25.97 -1.66
CA GLU A 53 0.77 -26.53 -3.00
C GLU A 53 0.51 -25.49 -4.10
N LYS A 54 -0.54 -24.67 -3.98
CA LYS A 54 -0.80 -23.56 -4.91
C LYS A 54 0.32 -22.53 -4.89
N LEU A 55 0.83 -22.17 -3.72
CA LEU A 55 1.95 -21.22 -3.59
C LEU A 55 3.24 -21.76 -4.20
N ILE A 56 3.56 -23.04 -3.94
CA ILE A 56 4.72 -23.70 -4.56
C ILE A 56 4.55 -23.77 -6.08
N LYS A 57 3.33 -24.04 -6.57
CA LYS A 57 3.04 -24.04 -8.00
C LYS A 57 3.28 -22.66 -8.61
N LEU A 58 2.83 -21.58 -7.95
CA LEU A 58 3.07 -20.21 -8.38
C LEU A 58 4.57 -19.89 -8.49
N GLU A 59 5.40 -20.37 -7.55
CA GLU A 59 6.85 -20.15 -7.59
C GLU A 59 7.58 -20.96 -8.66
N LYS A 60 7.03 -22.10 -9.05
CA LYS A 60 7.61 -22.96 -10.10
C LYS A 60 7.17 -22.56 -11.50
N GLU A 61 6.11 -21.76 -11.63
CA GLU A 61 5.58 -21.36 -12.92
C GLU A 61 6.49 -20.34 -13.61
N THR A 62 6.79 -20.58 -14.88
CA THR A 62 7.70 -19.75 -15.69
C THR A 62 6.96 -18.93 -16.74
N ASP A 63 5.74 -19.34 -17.13
CA ASP A 63 4.85 -18.55 -17.97
C ASP A 63 4.36 -17.35 -17.17
N LYS A 64 4.87 -16.17 -17.52
CA LYS A 64 4.56 -14.92 -16.82
C LYS A 64 3.07 -14.58 -16.85
N VAL A 65 2.36 -14.93 -17.92
CA VAL A 65 0.91 -14.69 -17.99
C VAL A 65 0.17 -15.61 -17.01
N LEU A 66 0.59 -16.87 -16.88
CA LEU A 66 0.04 -17.75 -15.85
C LEU A 66 0.40 -17.28 -14.44
N VAL A 67 1.63 -16.85 -14.20
CA VAL A 67 2.05 -16.28 -12.90
C VAL A 67 1.15 -15.11 -12.52
N LEU A 68 0.93 -14.15 -13.44
CA LEU A 68 0.08 -12.99 -13.18
C LEU A 68 -1.37 -13.39 -12.87
N HIS A 69 -1.96 -14.32 -13.64
CA HIS A 69 -3.33 -14.78 -13.39
C HIS A 69 -3.44 -15.52 -12.06
N MET A 70 -2.49 -16.42 -11.76
CA MET A 70 -2.47 -17.15 -10.48
C MET A 70 -2.31 -16.19 -9.29
N LEU A 71 -1.38 -15.24 -9.39
CA LEU A 71 -1.10 -14.26 -8.33
C LEU A 71 -2.32 -13.37 -8.06
N PHE A 72 -2.91 -12.77 -9.10
CA PHE A 72 -4.02 -11.84 -8.92
C PHE A 72 -5.35 -12.53 -8.62
N SER A 73 -5.54 -13.80 -9.03
CA SER A 73 -6.70 -14.59 -8.63
C SER A 73 -6.67 -15.01 -7.15
N ALA A 74 -5.48 -15.02 -6.53
CA ALA A 74 -5.33 -15.31 -5.11
C ALA A 74 -5.64 -14.09 -4.20
N LEU A 75 -5.74 -12.89 -4.78
CA LEU A 75 -6.02 -11.67 -4.01
C LEU A 75 -7.52 -11.52 -3.71
N PRO A 76 -7.88 -10.85 -2.59
CA PRO A 76 -9.27 -10.54 -2.28
C PRO A 76 -9.91 -9.72 -3.41
N ARG A 77 -10.95 -10.27 -4.03
CA ARG A 77 -11.69 -9.59 -5.09
C ARG A 77 -12.49 -8.42 -4.51
N LEU A 78 -12.41 -7.27 -5.17
CA LEU A 78 -13.09 -6.04 -4.81
C LEU A 78 -14.10 -5.66 -5.90
N ASP A 79 -15.13 -4.93 -5.47
CA ASP A 79 -16.04 -4.21 -6.35
C ASP A 79 -16.03 -2.71 -6.04
N TRP A 80 -16.84 -1.95 -6.79
CA TRP A 80 -16.90 -0.50 -6.69
C TRP A 80 -17.35 0.01 -5.31
N THR A 81 -18.10 -0.77 -4.53
CA THR A 81 -18.55 -0.41 -3.18
C THR A 81 -17.41 -0.47 -2.16
N MET A 82 -16.37 -1.27 -2.46
CA MET A 82 -15.23 -1.50 -1.56
C MET A 82 -14.07 -0.52 -1.77
N ILE A 83 -14.13 0.39 -2.74
CA ILE A 83 -13.04 1.34 -3.06
C ILE A 83 -12.57 2.13 -1.82
N GLY A 84 -13.50 2.52 -0.94
CA GLY A 84 -13.18 3.27 0.28
C GLY A 84 -12.30 2.50 1.27
N GLN A 85 -12.40 1.17 1.26
CA GLN A 85 -11.78 0.26 2.23
C GLN A 85 -10.31 -0.07 1.91
N LEU A 86 -9.82 0.34 0.74
CA LEU A 86 -8.42 0.14 0.35
C LEU A 86 -7.47 0.78 1.39
N PRO A 87 -6.48 0.03 1.93
CA PRO A 87 -5.63 0.52 3.02
C PRO A 87 -4.49 1.44 2.54
N TYR A 88 -4.35 1.67 1.24
CA TYR A 88 -3.33 2.50 0.61
C TYR A 88 -3.94 3.44 -0.43
N GLN A 89 -3.18 4.46 -0.81
CA GLN A 89 -3.61 5.52 -1.73
C GLN A 89 -2.91 5.48 -3.10
N ASN A 90 -1.82 4.71 -3.20
CA ASN A 90 -1.05 4.49 -4.42
C ASN A 90 -1.02 3.01 -4.77
N GLY A 91 -1.00 2.68 -6.06
CA GLY A 91 -0.98 1.30 -6.51
C GLY A 91 -1.54 1.10 -7.90
N ILE A 92 -1.57 -0.17 -8.30
CA ILE A 92 -2.05 -0.65 -9.59
C ILE A 92 -3.33 -1.45 -9.34
N TYR A 93 -4.31 -1.31 -10.23
CA TYR A 93 -5.52 -2.10 -10.25
C TYR A 93 -5.54 -3.05 -11.45
N ILE A 94 -6.03 -4.27 -11.22
CA ILE A 94 -6.20 -5.32 -12.22
C ILE A 94 -7.68 -5.67 -12.28
N MET A 95 -8.31 -5.50 -13.43
CA MET A 95 -9.74 -5.73 -13.61
C MET A 95 -10.02 -7.03 -14.34
N PHE A 96 -11.15 -7.62 -13.99
CA PHE A 96 -11.65 -8.91 -14.47
C PHE A 96 -13.11 -8.74 -14.87
N GLU A 97 -13.53 -9.47 -15.89
CA GLU A 97 -14.88 -9.39 -16.42
C GLU A 97 -15.61 -10.71 -16.24
N LYS A 98 -16.83 -10.64 -15.73
CA LYS A 98 -17.71 -11.80 -15.56
C LYS A 98 -17.94 -12.47 -16.91
N GLY A 99 -17.62 -13.77 -16.98
CA GLY A 99 -17.77 -14.59 -18.18
C GLY A 99 -16.50 -14.70 -19.03
N GLU A 100 -15.48 -13.87 -18.76
CA GLU A 100 -14.18 -14.00 -19.40
C GLU A 100 -13.25 -14.90 -18.58
N SER A 101 -12.62 -15.89 -19.23
CA SER A 101 -11.76 -16.86 -18.55
C SER A 101 -10.43 -17.07 -19.26
N TYR A 102 -9.38 -17.37 -18.48
CA TYR A 102 -8.07 -17.78 -18.94
C TYR A 102 -7.57 -18.97 -18.12
N ARG A 103 -7.44 -20.13 -18.76
CA ARG A 103 -7.01 -21.41 -18.13
C ARG A 103 -7.68 -21.67 -16.77
N ASN A 104 -9.02 -21.61 -16.74
CA ASN A 104 -9.89 -21.81 -15.57
C ASN A 104 -9.81 -20.73 -14.47
N MET A 105 -9.16 -19.60 -14.73
CA MET A 105 -9.20 -18.42 -13.88
C MET A 105 -9.99 -17.31 -14.58
N ASP A 106 -10.44 -16.30 -13.84
CA ASP A 106 -11.01 -15.11 -14.46
C ASP A 106 -9.94 -14.42 -15.31
N ARG A 107 -10.30 -14.00 -16.52
CA ARG A 107 -9.35 -13.31 -17.41
C ARG A 107 -9.15 -11.87 -16.96
N ILE A 108 -7.89 -11.42 -16.98
CA ILE A 108 -7.56 -10.01 -16.83
C ILE A 108 -8.03 -9.27 -18.08
N VAL A 109 -8.89 -8.25 -17.93
CA VAL A 109 -9.42 -7.46 -19.07
C VAL A 109 -8.88 -6.03 -19.11
N ARG A 110 -8.32 -5.55 -18.00
CA ARG A 110 -7.71 -4.22 -17.92
C ARG A 110 -6.68 -4.18 -16.81
N VAL A 111 -5.58 -3.52 -17.08
CA VAL A 111 -4.58 -3.13 -16.08
C VAL A 111 -4.59 -1.62 -16.01
N GLY A 112 -4.49 -1.03 -14.83
CA GLY A 112 -4.28 0.40 -14.81
C GLY A 112 -3.74 0.98 -13.52
N THR A 113 -3.27 2.22 -13.63
CA THR A 113 -2.73 3.01 -12.53
C THR A 113 -3.24 4.46 -12.56
N HIS A 114 -2.60 5.32 -11.78
CA HIS A 114 -2.86 6.75 -11.73
C HIS A 114 -1.56 7.56 -11.68
N ARG A 115 -1.63 8.78 -12.20
CA ARG A 115 -0.55 9.79 -12.17
C ARG A 115 -0.77 10.78 -11.02
N GLY A 116 0.31 11.23 -10.42
CA GLY A 116 0.32 11.97 -9.17
C GLY A 116 0.25 11.05 -7.96
N GLN A 117 0.41 11.65 -6.78
CA GLN A 117 0.36 10.94 -5.51
C GLN A 117 -1.07 10.86 -4.96
N ASP A 118 -1.36 9.75 -4.30
CA ASP A 118 -2.57 9.45 -3.52
C ASP A 118 -3.90 9.48 -4.29
N ARG A 119 -3.86 9.07 -5.57
CA ARG A 119 -5.02 9.15 -6.47
C ARG A 119 -5.67 7.82 -6.84
N LEU A 120 -5.25 6.68 -6.28
CA LEU A 120 -5.81 5.37 -6.64
C LEU A 120 -7.33 5.32 -6.42
N LYS A 121 -7.79 5.68 -5.22
CA LYS A 121 -9.22 5.65 -4.88
C LYS A 121 -10.03 6.61 -5.76
N LYS A 122 -9.48 7.80 -6.04
CA LYS A 122 -10.10 8.77 -6.96
C LYS A 122 -10.22 8.20 -8.36
N ARG A 123 -9.15 7.59 -8.88
CA ARG A 123 -9.13 7.00 -10.23
C ARG A 123 -10.13 5.85 -10.37
N LEU A 124 -10.24 4.99 -9.37
CA LEU A 124 -11.27 3.94 -9.35
C LEU A 124 -12.69 4.54 -9.32
N ARG A 125 -12.94 5.60 -8.55
CA ARG A 125 -14.23 6.30 -8.57
C ARG A 125 -14.52 6.94 -9.92
N ASP A 126 -13.51 7.48 -10.61
CA ASP A 126 -13.67 8.01 -11.98
C ASP A 126 -14.10 6.92 -12.98
N HIS A 127 -13.77 5.66 -12.73
CA HIS A 127 -14.23 4.54 -13.54
C HIS A 127 -15.65 4.11 -13.16
N PHE A 128 -15.89 3.80 -11.89
CA PHE A 128 -17.10 3.10 -11.46
C PHE A 128 -18.23 3.99 -10.93
N VAL A 129 -17.91 5.17 -10.40
CA VAL A 129 -18.86 6.01 -9.65
C VAL A 129 -19.23 7.27 -10.41
N ARG A 130 -18.24 8.02 -10.90
CA ARG A 130 -18.50 9.22 -11.70
C ARG A 130 -18.90 8.81 -13.11
N GLU A 131 -20.09 9.25 -13.52
CA GLU A 131 -20.68 8.96 -14.84
C GLU A 131 -20.23 10.04 -15.83
N ASP A 132 -18.94 9.98 -16.18
CA ASP A 132 -18.25 10.99 -16.97
C ASP A 132 -17.12 10.33 -17.78
N ALA A 133 -17.40 10.06 -19.05
CA ALA A 133 -16.49 9.42 -19.98
C ALA A 133 -15.29 10.30 -20.38
N ASP A 134 -15.44 11.62 -20.41
CA ASP A 134 -14.34 12.53 -20.72
C ASP A 134 -13.26 12.49 -19.65
N SER A 135 -13.66 12.24 -18.40
CA SER A 135 -12.70 12.04 -17.31
C SER A 135 -12.10 10.62 -17.23
N SER A 136 -12.61 9.70 -18.05
CA SER A 136 -12.41 8.26 -17.89
C SER A 136 -12.36 7.57 -19.25
N ILE A 137 -11.17 7.52 -19.84
CA ILE A 137 -10.95 6.85 -21.14
C ILE A 137 -11.50 5.41 -21.20
N PHE A 138 -11.58 4.72 -20.05
CA PHE A 138 -12.19 3.41 -19.97
C PHE A 138 -13.71 3.47 -20.24
N ARG A 139 -14.44 4.39 -19.59
CA ARG A 139 -15.86 4.63 -19.87
C ARG A 139 -16.06 5.09 -21.31
N LYS A 140 -15.19 6.00 -21.79
CA LYS A 140 -15.18 6.46 -23.19
C LYS A 140 -15.11 5.29 -24.17
N ASN A 141 -14.20 4.34 -23.94
CA ASN A 141 -14.05 3.13 -24.76
C ASN A 141 -15.29 2.22 -24.73
N ILE A 142 -15.92 2.05 -23.58
CA ILE A 142 -17.16 1.25 -23.48
C ILE A 142 -18.30 1.96 -24.25
N GLY A 143 -18.42 3.29 -24.10
CA GLY A 143 -19.36 4.10 -24.87
C GLY A 143 -19.15 3.98 -26.37
N ARG A 144 -17.89 4.07 -26.83
CA ARG A 144 -17.49 3.83 -28.23
C ARG A 144 -18.01 2.49 -28.73
N THR A 145 -17.83 1.43 -27.94
CA THR A 145 -18.31 0.10 -28.30
C THR A 145 -19.83 0.04 -28.44
N PHE A 146 -20.59 0.61 -27.49
CA PHE A 146 -22.05 0.61 -27.57
C PHE A 146 -22.58 1.36 -28.80
N LEU A 147 -22.00 2.51 -29.13
CA LEU A 147 -22.38 3.29 -30.31
C LEU A 147 -21.96 2.59 -31.61
N ASN A 148 -20.77 1.97 -31.64
CA ASN A 148 -20.28 1.26 -32.81
C ASN A 148 -21.14 0.02 -33.15
N MET A 149 -21.61 -0.71 -32.13
CA MET A 149 -22.48 -1.88 -32.33
C MET A 149 -23.81 -1.53 -33.03
N THR A 150 -24.31 -0.31 -32.85
CA THR A 150 -25.55 0.17 -33.48
C THR A 150 -25.29 1.06 -34.70
N LEU A 151 -24.03 1.26 -35.09
CA LEU A 151 -23.61 2.21 -36.12
C LEU A 151 -24.16 3.62 -35.88
N ASP A 152 -24.21 4.04 -34.62
CA ASP A 152 -24.80 5.30 -34.22
C ASP A 152 -23.89 6.48 -34.64
N PRO A 153 -24.38 7.45 -35.44
CA PRO A 153 -23.57 8.60 -35.87
C PRO A 153 -23.12 9.49 -34.71
N TYR A 154 -23.77 9.40 -33.54
CA TYR A 154 -23.35 10.11 -32.34
C TYR A 154 -21.96 9.71 -31.87
N LEU A 155 -21.39 8.59 -32.35
CA LEU A 155 -19.99 8.23 -32.13
C LEU A 155 -19.03 9.37 -32.49
N GLN A 156 -19.32 10.16 -33.53
CA GLN A 156 -18.47 11.29 -33.92
C GLN A 156 -18.49 12.43 -32.88
N VAL A 157 -19.65 12.72 -32.29
CA VAL A 157 -19.80 13.70 -31.21
C VAL A 157 -19.16 13.15 -29.93
N TRP A 158 -19.38 11.86 -29.67
CA TRP A 158 -18.79 11.14 -28.54
C TRP A 158 -17.26 11.13 -28.60
N GLU A 159 -16.56 11.30 -29.72
CA GLU A 159 -15.09 11.39 -29.71
C GLU A 159 -14.54 12.71 -29.16
N ILE A 160 -15.38 13.75 -29.10
CA ILE A 160 -14.98 15.10 -28.66
C ILE A 160 -14.84 15.10 -27.13
N ASP A 161 -13.82 15.80 -26.61
CA ASP A 161 -13.54 15.94 -25.18
C ASP A 161 -14.11 17.28 -24.68
N MET A 162 -15.31 17.22 -24.07
CA MET A 162 -16.05 18.41 -23.66
C MET A 162 -15.47 19.10 -22.41
N HIS A 163 -14.42 18.54 -21.79
CA HIS A 163 -13.64 19.25 -20.78
C HIS A 163 -12.68 20.28 -21.37
N LYS A 164 -12.37 20.19 -22.66
CA LYS A 164 -11.57 21.21 -23.33
C LYS A 164 -12.45 22.40 -23.70
N SER A 165 -12.15 23.53 -23.08
CA SER A 165 -12.93 24.77 -23.26
C SER A 165 -13.09 25.25 -24.71
N GLY A 166 -12.12 24.95 -25.59
CA GLY A 166 -12.23 25.20 -27.04
C GLY A 166 -13.25 24.29 -27.71
N GLU A 167 -13.11 22.97 -27.53
CA GLU A 167 -14.02 21.96 -28.11
C GLU A 167 -15.46 22.18 -27.62
N LYS A 168 -15.65 22.46 -26.33
CA LYS A 168 -16.98 22.77 -25.77
C LYS A 168 -17.62 24.01 -26.39
N ARG A 169 -16.83 25.05 -26.70
CA ARG A 169 -17.33 26.26 -27.34
C ARG A 169 -17.79 25.99 -28.76
N ASP A 170 -17.00 25.23 -29.50
CA ASP A 170 -17.20 25.02 -30.93
C ASP A 170 -18.27 23.95 -31.20
N TYR A 171 -18.35 22.91 -30.36
CA TYR A 171 -19.16 21.71 -30.60
C TYR A 171 -20.19 21.41 -29.51
N GLY A 172 -20.25 22.17 -28.41
CA GLY A 172 -21.16 21.89 -27.30
C GLY A 172 -22.65 21.93 -27.67
N HIS A 173 -23.00 22.59 -28.77
CA HIS A 173 -24.36 22.61 -29.31
C HIS A 173 -24.79 21.29 -29.97
N LEU A 174 -23.84 20.38 -30.24
CA LEU A 174 -24.09 19.05 -30.80
C LEU A 174 -24.41 18.01 -29.72
N ILE A 175 -24.26 18.37 -28.43
CA ILE A 175 -24.50 17.46 -27.31
C ILE A 175 -25.98 17.13 -27.24
N ASP A 176 -26.28 15.83 -27.28
CA ASP A 176 -27.56 15.28 -26.86
C ASP A 176 -27.44 14.84 -25.39
N GLU A 177 -27.83 15.74 -24.48
CA GLU A 177 -27.72 15.50 -23.04
C GLU A 177 -28.49 14.26 -22.59
N ARG A 178 -29.61 13.97 -23.26
CA ARG A 178 -30.43 12.80 -22.93
C ARG A 178 -29.73 11.52 -23.36
N LEU A 179 -29.22 11.49 -24.60
CA LEU A 179 -28.49 10.33 -25.11
C LEU A 179 -27.22 10.07 -24.29
N GLU A 180 -26.45 11.11 -23.93
CA GLU A 180 -25.26 10.95 -23.08
C GLU A 180 -25.62 10.40 -21.69
N ALA A 181 -26.69 10.89 -21.06
CA ALA A 181 -27.15 10.38 -19.78
C ALA A 181 -27.58 8.90 -19.87
N GLU A 182 -28.32 8.52 -20.93
CA GLU A 182 -28.74 7.13 -21.17
C GLU A 182 -27.53 6.22 -21.43
N LEU A 183 -26.55 6.69 -22.21
CA LEU A 183 -25.31 5.97 -22.51
C LEU A 183 -24.43 5.80 -21.27
N GLU A 184 -24.23 6.86 -20.49
CA GLU A 184 -23.48 6.83 -19.23
C GLU A 184 -24.11 5.89 -18.20
N ALA A 185 -25.44 5.88 -18.08
CA ALA A 185 -26.15 4.93 -17.23
C ALA A 185 -25.90 3.48 -17.66
N LYS A 186 -25.92 3.21 -18.98
CA LYS A 186 -25.62 1.89 -19.54
C LYS A 186 -24.16 1.46 -19.29
N ILE A 187 -23.20 2.38 -19.44
CA ILE A 187 -21.78 2.16 -19.12
C ILE A 187 -21.62 1.84 -17.63
N SER A 188 -22.26 2.62 -16.76
CA SER A 188 -22.27 2.40 -15.32
C SER A 188 -22.82 1.03 -14.94
N GLN A 189 -23.95 0.63 -15.55
CA GLN A 189 -24.54 -0.68 -15.32
C GLN A 189 -23.54 -1.78 -15.68
N TYR A 190 -22.97 -1.75 -16.89
CA TYR A 190 -21.99 -2.73 -17.34
C TYR A 190 -20.78 -2.82 -16.40
N LEU A 191 -20.18 -1.69 -16.04
CA LEU A 191 -19.02 -1.65 -15.14
C LEU A 191 -19.34 -2.24 -13.77
N ARG A 192 -20.48 -1.86 -13.17
CA ARG A 192 -20.86 -2.27 -11.81
C ARG A 192 -21.35 -3.72 -11.75
N SER A 193 -21.92 -4.26 -12.84
CA SER A 193 -22.46 -5.63 -12.87
C SER A 193 -21.46 -6.67 -13.35
N SER A 194 -20.51 -6.27 -14.19
CA SER A 194 -19.65 -7.19 -14.94
C SER A 194 -18.19 -7.09 -14.55
N ILE A 195 -17.71 -5.94 -14.05
CA ILE A 195 -16.30 -5.74 -13.75
C ILE A 195 -16.04 -5.82 -12.25
N THR A 196 -15.07 -6.64 -11.89
CA THR A 196 -14.48 -6.69 -10.54
C THR A 196 -12.97 -6.45 -10.65
N PHE A 197 -12.31 -6.16 -9.53
CA PHE A 197 -10.88 -5.86 -9.58
C PHE A 197 -10.13 -6.30 -8.33
N VAL A 198 -8.80 -6.32 -8.42
CA VAL A 198 -7.89 -6.37 -7.27
C VAL A 198 -6.94 -5.19 -7.36
N CYS A 199 -6.35 -4.81 -6.24
CA CYS A 199 -5.33 -3.78 -6.18
C CYS A 199 -4.11 -4.30 -5.41
N PHE A 200 -2.95 -3.75 -5.73
CA PHE A 200 -1.74 -3.90 -4.92
C PHE A 200 -1.00 -2.56 -4.84
N PRO A 201 -0.34 -2.27 -3.70
CA PRO A 201 0.27 -0.97 -3.46
C PRO A 201 1.60 -0.83 -4.19
N VAL A 202 1.84 0.34 -4.77
CA VAL A 202 3.09 0.75 -5.42
C VAL A 202 3.21 2.27 -5.29
N ASP A 203 4.12 2.77 -4.47
CA ASP A 203 4.14 4.19 -4.06
C ASP A 203 4.85 5.09 -5.08
N GLU A 204 5.92 4.60 -5.68
CA GLU A 204 6.71 5.35 -6.64
C GLU A 204 6.00 5.35 -8.01
N GLU A 205 5.90 6.53 -8.64
CA GLU A 205 5.10 6.72 -9.86
C GLU A 205 5.77 6.09 -11.09
N GLU A 206 7.09 6.20 -11.21
CA GLU A 206 7.84 5.62 -12.32
C GLU A 206 7.73 4.08 -12.31
N GLU A 207 7.90 3.44 -11.14
CA GLU A 207 7.69 2.02 -10.90
C GLU A 207 6.25 1.62 -11.20
N ARG A 208 5.26 2.41 -10.75
CA ARG A 208 3.84 2.16 -11.09
C ARG A 208 3.60 2.10 -12.60
N LEU A 209 4.09 3.10 -13.32
CA LEU A 209 3.88 3.20 -14.77
C LEU A 209 4.64 2.09 -15.50
N ARG A 210 5.86 1.78 -15.07
CA ARG A 210 6.67 0.70 -15.64
C ARG A 210 6.02 -0.67 -15.44
N LEU A 211 5.53 -0.96 -14.23
CA LEU A 211 4.87 -2.23 -13.93
C LEU A 211 3.49 -2.32 -14.62
N GLU A 212 2.72 -1.23 -14.69
CA GLU A 212 1.47 -1.18 -15.47
C GLU A 212 1.74 -1.56 -16.94
N GLU A 213 2.66 -0.87 -17.61
CA GLU A 213 3.07 -1.16 -18.99
C GLU A 213 3.57 -2.61 -19.13
N GLY A 214 4.45 -3.04 -18.23
CA GLY A 214 5.02 -4.38 -18.28
C GLY A 214 3.97 -5.48 -18.19
N ILE A 215 2.99 -5.34 -17.29
CA ILE A 215 1.87 -6.30 -17.17
C ILE A 215 1.07 -6.30 -18.47
N ILE A 216 0.70 -5.13 -19.01
CA ILE A 216 -0.08 -5.02 -20.26
C ILE A 216 0.65 -5.70 -21.42
N ALA A 217 1.92 -5.37 -21.65
CA ALA A 217 2.75 -5.93 -22.72
C ALA A 217 2.93 -7.45 -22.56
N THR A 218 3.14 -7.92 -21.32
CA THR A 218 3.28 -9.36 -21.04
C THR A 218 2.01 -10.12 -21.42
N LEU A 219 0.83 -9.60 -21.06
CA LEU A 219 -0.45 -10.20 -21.43
C LEU A 219 -0.65 -10.20 -22.95
N ASN A 220 -0.50 -9.03 -23.59
CA ASN A 220 -0.76 -8.85 -25.02
C ASN A 220 0.17 -9.68 -25.92
N SER A 221 1.43 -9.84 -25.53
CA SER A 221 2.42 -10.60 -26.30
C SER A 221 2.23 -12.11 -26.27
N HIS A 222 1.40 -12.64 -25.36
CA HIS A 222 1.31 -14.07 -25.11
C HIS A 222 0.33 -14.75 -26.08
N PRO A 223 0.76 -15.74 -26.89
CA PRO A 223 -0.06 -16.28 -27.98
C PRO A 223 -1.40 -16.90 -27.57
N SER A 224 -1.50 -17.41 -26.34
CA SER A 224 -2.75 -17.99 -25.83
C SER A 224 -3.65 -16.99 -25.11
N PHE A 225 -3.22 -15.74 -24.95
CA PHE A 225 -4.01 -14.73 -24.27
C PHE A 225 -4.93 -14.04 -25.28
N GLY A 226 -6.23 -14.10 -25.03
CA GLY A 226 -7.24 -13.51 -25.88
C GLY A 226 -8.62 -13.53 -25.22
N PRO A 227 -9.57 -12.76 -25.74
CA PRO A 227 -10.92 -12.69 -25.20
C PRO A 227 -11.75 -13.90 -25.61
N SER A 228 -12.90 -14.11 -24.96
CA SER A 228 -13.91 -15.01 -25.53
C SER A 228 -14.58 -14.37 -26.75
N ASN A 229 -15.22 -15.20 -27.59
CA ASN A 229 -15.92 -14.72 -28.81
C ASN A 229 -17.09 -13.76 -28.52
N ASN A 230 -17.57 -13.72 -27.27
CA ASN A 230 -18.71 -12.88 -26.87
C ASN A 230 -18.26 -11.64 -26.07
N TRP A 231 -16.96 -11.41 -25.93
CA TRP A 231 -16.45 -10.28 -25.19
C TRP A 231 -16.86 -8.95 -25.84
N LEU A 232 -17.43 -8.04 -25.05
CA LEU A 232 -17.95 -6.76 -25.54
C LEU A 232 -16.90 -5.98 -26.33
N GLY A 233 -15.65 -5.97 -25.84
CA GLY A 233 -14.55 -5.22 -26.44
C GLY A 233 -14.18 -5.62 -27.87
N LEU A 234 -14.61 -6.78 -28.37
CA LEU A 234 -14.44 -7.16 -29.78
C LEU A 234 -15.18 -6.22 -30.74
N ASN A 235 -16.22 -5.53 -30.27
CA ASN A 235 -16.98 -4.55 -31.05
C ASN A 235 -16.43 -3.12 -30.90
N SER A 236 -15.28 -2.94 -30.25
CA SER A 236 -14.64 -1.64 -30.13
C SER A 236 -14.21 -1.10 -31.51
N PRO A 237 -14.50 0.17 -31.85
CA PRO A 237 -13.96 0.79 -33.06
C PRO A 237 -12.46 1.12 -32.95
N VAL A 238 -11.86 0.91 -31.77
CA VAL A 238 -10.42 1.07 -31.50
C VAL A 238 -9.74 -0.29 -31.74
N PRO A 239 -8.97 -0.48 -32.85
CA PRO A 239 -8.41 -1.77 -33.21
C PRO A 239 -7.49 -2.36 -32.14
N GLU A 240 -6.77 -1.51 -31.40
CA GLU A 240 -5.88 -1.91 -30.31
C GLU A 240 -6.64 -2.66 -29.20
N ILE A 241 -7.88 -2.24 -28.90
CA ILE A 241 -8.73 -2.87 -27.88
C ILE A 241 -9.32 -4.18 -28.40
N ALA A 242 -9.88 -4.14 -29.61
CA ALA A 242 -10.51 -5.31 -30.22
C ALA A 242 -9.48 -6.43 -30.47
N GLY A 243 -8.27 -6.08 -30.91
CA GLY A 243 -7.21 -7.02 -31.23
C GLY A 243 -6.49 -7.60 -30.01
N SER A 244 -6.23 -6.80 -28.97
CA SER A 244 -5.50 -7.27 -27.78
C SER A 244 -6.34 -8.07 -26.80
N GLY A 245 -7.67 -7.95 -26.86
CA GLY A 245 -8.53 -8.46 -25.80
C GLY A 245 -8.45 -7.65 -24.50
N LEU A 246 -7.82 -6.48 -24.48
CA LEU A 246 -7.71 -5.63 -23.29
C LEU A 246 -8.43 -4.31 -23.52
N TRP A 247 -9.04 -3.78 -22.46
CA TRP A 247 -9.54 -2.39 -22.44
C TRP A 247 -8.42 -1.34 -22.34
N ASN A 248 -7.17 -1.74 -22.59
CA ASN A 248 -6.00 -0.88 -22.67
C ASN A 248 -5.70 -0.56 -24.13
N ARG A 249 -5.48 0.72 -24.44
CA ARG A 249 -4.97 1.15 -25.75
C ARG A 249 -3.45 1.34 -25.74
N GLN A 250 -2.92 1.82 -24.61
CA GLN A 250 -1.50 2.10 -24.42
C GLN A 250 -0.82 0.94 -23.67
N GLY A 251 0.48 0.77 -23.91
CA GLY A 251 1.33 -0.25 -23.26
C GLY A 251 1.25 -1.64 -23.89
N LEU A 252 0.46 -1.83 -24.95
CA LEU A 252 0.28 -3.13 -25.63
C LEU A 252 1.57 -3.63 -26.29
N ASP A 253 2.30 -2.73 -26.95
CA ASP A 253 3.58 -3.01 -27.62
C ASP A 253 4.78 -2.58 -26.75
N GLY A 254 4.54 -2.38 -25.45
CA GLY A 254 5.59 -2.03 -24.49
C GLY A 254 6.56 -3.18 -24.24
N GLN A 255 7.51 -2.97 -23.33
CA GLN A 255 8.43 -4.03 -22.91
C GLN A 255 7.75 -4.99 -21.93
N PRO A 256 7.61 -6.29 -22.24
CA PRO A 256 7.12 -7.28 -21.28
C PRO A 256 7.94 -7.28 -19.98
N LEU A 257 7.36 -7.81 -18.90
CA LEU A 257 8.04 -7.91 -17.62
C LEU A 257 9.29 -8.76 -17.74
N SER A 258 10.39 -8.30 -17.18
CA SER A 258 11.56 -9.12 -16.88
C SER A 258 11.26 -10.09 -15.73
N ALA A 259 12.11 -11.10 -15.52
CA ALA A 259 11.98 -12.00 -14.38
C ALA A 259 12.04 -11.24 -13.04
N ASN A 260 12.93 -10.24 -12.93
CA ASN A 260 13.06 -9.40 -11.74
C ASN A 260 11.80 -8.59 -11.45
N GLU A 261 11.12 -8.09 -12.49
CA GLU A 261 9.88 -7.33 -12.31
C GLU A 261 8.71 -8.23 -11.91
N VAL A 262 8.67 -9.48 -12.41
CA VAL A 262 7.70 -10.47 -11.93
C VAL A 262 7.91 -10.75 -10.44
N GLU A 263 9.16 -10.96 -10.01
CA GLU A 263 9.48 -11.13 -8.58
C GLU A 263 9.15 -9.87 -7.76
N ARG A 264 9.38 -8.68 -8.32
CA ARG A 264 8.97 -7.43 -7.68
C ARG A 264 7.46 -7.33 -7.51
N ILE A 265 6.67 -7.73 -8.50
CA ILE A 265 5.20 -7.75 -8.37
C ILE A 265 4.77 -8.77 -7.30
N LYS A 266 5.34 -9.97 -7.28
CA LYS A 266 5.10 -10.96 -6.21
C LYS A 266 5.40 -10.38 -4.83
N TRP A 267 6.50 -9.64 -4.70
CA TRP A 267 6.86 -8.93 -3.47
C TRP A 267 5.75 -7.94 -3.09
N LEU A 268 5.43 -6.99 -3.98
CA LEU A 268 4.49 -5.89 -3.74
C LEU A 268 3.11 -6.41 -3.31
N VAL A 269 2.68 -7.52 -3.91
CA VAL A 269 1.43 -8.19 -3.55
C VAL A 269 1.46 -8.81 -2.15
N ARG A 270 2.61 -9.35 -1.70
CA ARG A 270 2.74 -10.05 -0.42
C ARG A 270 2.98 -9.13 0.76
N PHE A 271 3.85 -8.14 0.55
CA PHE A 271 4.45 -7.38 1.64
C PHE A 271 4.18 -5.86 1.50
N GLY A 272 3.61 -5.39 0.38
CA GLY A 272 3.18 -4.00 0.20
C GLY A 272 4.20 -3.08 -0.47
N ASN A 273 4.33 -1.84 0.00
CA ASN A 273 5.47 -0.97 -0.35
C ASN A 273 6.53 -1.03 0.76
N ASP A 274 7.80 -0.82 0.40
CA ASP A 274 8.99 -0.72 1.28
C ASP A 274 8.94 0.50 2.24
N SER A 275 7.86 0.65 3.00
CA SER A 275 7.54 1.83 3.81
C SER A 275 8.44 2.05 5.05
N TYR A 276 9.72 1.68 4.97
CA TYR A 276 10.79 2.16 5.87
C TYR A 276 12.15 2.47 5.20
N ARG A 277 12.20 2.73 3.89
CA ARG A 277 13.44 3.24 3.24
C ARG A 277 13.41 4.73 2.89
N ASN A 278 13.25 5.61 3.89
CA ASN A 278 13.66 7.01 3.76
C ASN A 278 15.18 7.16 4.02
N ASN A 279 15.98 6.64 3.10
CA ASN A 279 17.44 6.63 3.16
C ASN A 279 18.12 7.84 2.48
N ALA A 280 17.42 8.97 2.36
CA ALA A 280 18.00 10.26 1.98
C ALA A 280 18.48 11.07 3.20
N GLY A 281 17.75 11.00 4.33
CA GLY A 281 18.13 11.66 5.58
C GLY A 281 19.26 10.94 6.34
N TYR A 282 19.37 9.62 6.18
CA TYR A 282 20.36 8.80 6.88
C TYR A 282 21.75 8.88 6.24
N LYS A 283 21.87 8.90 4.90
CA LYS A 283 23.16 9.12 4.22
C LYS A 283 23.76 10.50 4.54
N ALA A 284 22.94 11.55 4.64
CA ALA A 284 23.40 12.88 5.03
C ALA A 284 23.86 12.96 6.50
N ARG A 285 23.26 12.14 7.38
CA ARG A 285 23.64 12.03 8.80
C ARG A 285 24.89 11.17 9.00
N ILE A 286 25.04 10.09 8.24
CA ILE A 286 26.24 9.23 8.25
C ILE A 286 27.43 9.97 7.66
N GLN A 287 27.29 10.72 6.57
CA GLN A 287 28.41 11.50 6.04
C GLN A 287 28.87 12.60 7.01
N ARG A 288 27.94 13.24 7.74
CA ARG A 288 28.29 14.20 8.81
C ARG A 288 28.88 13.52 10.04
N ALA A 289 28.42 12.34 10.42
CA ALA A 289 28.94 11.58 11.55
C ALA A 289 30.33 10.98 11.24
N VAL A 290 30.57 10.47 10.03
CA VAL A 290 31.86 9.92 9.58
C VAL A 290 32.92 11.03 9.48
N ASN A 291 32.53 12.23 9.02
CA ASN A 291 33.42 13.40 9.00
C ASN A 291 33.69 13.99 10.41
N CYS A 292 32.75 13.87 11.36
CA CYS A 292 32.99 14.23 12.76
C CYS A 292 33.88 13.21 13.49
N VAL A 293 33.77 11.92 13.16
CA VAL A 293 34.52 10.84 13.83
C VAL A 293 35.97 10.76 13.37
N THR A 294 36.31 11.26 12.19
CA THR A 294 37.72 11.29 11.70
C THR A 294 38.56 12.45 12.26
N MET A 295 37.97 13.41 12.98
CA MET A 295 38.69 14.59 13.50
C MET A 295 38.84 14.67 15.03
N THR A 296 38.32 13.71 15.80
CA THR A 296 38.59 13.69 17.24
C THR A 296 38.79 12.26 17.74
N GLY A 297 39.97 11.71 17.46
CA GLY A 297 40.50 10.62 18.25
C GLY A 297 40.81 11.13 19.67
N LYS A 298 40.11 10.59 20.66
CA LYS A 298 40.60 10.35 22.03
C LYS A 298 39.58 9.52 22.82
N ASN A 299 40.09 8.43 23.41
CA ASN A 299 39.42 7.48 24.31
C ASN A 299 38.40 8.12 25.26
N TYR A 300 37.23 7.47 25.45
CA TYR A 300 36.58 7.41 26.77
C TYR A 300 35.83 6.08 26.98
N ASN A 301 36.06 5.52 28.16
CA ASN A 301 35.46 4.33 28.75
C ASN A 301 33.92 4.35 28.76
N SER A 302 33.32 3.17 28.74
CA SER A 302 31.89 2.98 29.00
C SER A 302 31.55 3.31 30.46
N GLU A 303 31.09 4.52 30.75
CA GLU A 303 30.57 4.86 32.08
C GLU A 303 29.12 4.38 32.26
N ARG A 304 28.88 3.67 33.36
CA ARG A 304 27.53 3.28 33.81
C ARG A 304 26.78 4.52 34.24
N LYS A 305 25.67 4.85 33.57
CA LYS A 305 24.77 5.95 33.99
C LYS A 305 24.19 5.68 35.38
N THR A 306 24.34 6.66 36.26
CA THR A 306 24.06 6.61 37.70
C THR A 306 22.69 7.21 38.05
N ALA A 307 22.30 7.13 39.34
CA ALA A 307 21.10 7.80 39.84
C ALA A 307 21.15 9.32 39.64
N ASP A 308 22.33 9.93 39.69
CA ASP A 308 22.48 11.37 39.52
C ASP A 308 22.29 11.81 38.07
N ASP A 309 22.60 10.94 37.11
CA ASP A 309 22.31 11.21 35.69
C ASP A 309 20.81 11.23 35.42
N ILE A 310 20.02 10.38 36.11
CA ILE A 310 18.55 10.42 36.05
C ILE A 310 18.04 11.73 36.64
N ARG A 311 18.56 12.15 37.81
CA ARG A 311 18.14 13.40 38.47
C ARG A 311 18.41 14.61 37.59
N LYS A 312 19.63 14.73 37.07
CA LYS A 312 20.04 15.82 36.16
C LYS A 312 19.18 15.84 34.90
N TYR A 313 18.82 14.67 34.38
CA TYR A 313 17.99 14.57 33.19
C TYR A 313 16.56 15.06 33.43
N ILE A 314 15.94 14.65 34.55
CA ILE A 314 14.61 15.13 34.93
C ILE A 314 14.65 16.64 35.18
N ASP A 315 15.66 17.14 35.89
CA ASP A 315 15.81 18.58 36.15
C ASP A 315 15.93 19.38 34.85
N LYS A 316 16.69 18.87 33.88
CA LYS A 316 16.79 19.49 32.56
C LYS A 316 15.43 19.57 31.85
N LEU A 317 14.63 18.51 31.87
CA LEU A 317 13.30 18.50 31.25
C LEU A 317 12.35 19.49 31.92
N LEU A 318 12.36 19.57 33.25
CA LEU A 318 11.56 20.55 34.01
C LEU A 318 11.98 21.99 33.68
N GLN A 319 13.29 22.27 33.60
CA GLN A 319 13.81 23.60 33.25
C GLN A 319 13.49 23.99 31.80
N GLU A 320 13.59 23.06 30.85
CA GLU A 320 13.25 23.30 29.45
C GLU A 320 11.76 23.57 29.26
N ALA A 321 10.89 22.88 30.00
CA ALA A 321 9.45 23.15 30.01
C ALA A 321 9.12 24.51 30.67
N LYS A 322 9.78 24.86 31.78
CA LYS A 322 9.63 26.17 32.42
C LYS A 322 10.07 27.32 31.51
N ARG A 323 11.18 27.15 30.78
CA ARG A 323 11.65 28.14 29.79
C ARG A 323 10.70 28.31 28.60
N ARG A 324 9.93 27.26 28.28
CA ARG A 324 8.88 27.30 27.25
C ARG A 324 7.55 27.89 27.76
N GLY A 325 7.47 28.24 29.04
CA GLY A 325 6.27 28.84 29.65
C GLY A 325 5.14 27.84 29.87
N GLU A 326 5.44 26.54 29.99
CA GLU A 326 4.44 25.52 30.28
C GLU A 326 4.05 25.55 31.77
N ASP A 327 2.76 25.46 32.10
CA ASP A 327 2.27 25.42 33.49
C ASP A 327 2.57 24.09 34.21
N TYR A 328 2.73 23.01 33.43
CA TYR A 328 3.07 21.68 33.92
C TYR A 328 3.71 20.83 32.82
N ILE A 329 4.40 19.77 33.22
CA ILE A 329 4.91 18.73 32.32
C ILE A 329 4.57 17.34 32.84
N ASP A 330 4.12 16.47 31.94
CA ASP A 330 3.87 15.06 32.22
C ASP A 330 5.09 14.23 31.83
N LEU A 331 5.70 13.53 32.79
CA LEU A 331 6.82 12.62 32.52
C LEU A 331 6.40 11.16 32.71
N VAL A 332 6.85 10.30 31.80
CA VAL A 332 6.63 8.85 31.83
C VAL A 332 7.95 8.12 32.11
N SER A 333 7.93 7.17 33.04
CA SER A 333 9.14 6.44 33.47
C SER A 333 9.83 5.65 32.35
N GLY A 334 9.04 5.08 31.43
CA GLY A 334 9.53 4.35 30.26
C GLY A 334 10.31 5.24 29.29
N ASP A 335 9.87 6.48 29.09
CA ASP A 335 10.51 7.43 28.18
C ASP A 335 11.85 7.90 28.73
N ILE A 336 11.90 8.22 30.02
CA ILE A 336 13.15 8.59 30.71
C ILE A 336 14.15 7.43 30.66
N HIS A 337 13.70 6.20 30.91
CA HIS A 337 14.55 5.01 30.86
C HIS A 337 15.09 4.74 29.44
N LYS A 338 14.26 4.93 28.41
CA LYS A 338 14.63 4.76 26.99
C LYS A 338 15.60 5.86 26.54
N GLN A 339 15.33 7.12 26.88
CA GLN A 339 16.15 8.28 26.49
C GLN A 339 17.53 8.26 27.17
N LEU A 340 17.60 7.79 28.41
CA LEU A 340 18.88 7.57 29.09
C LEU A 340 19.57 6.27 28.66
N GLY A 341 18.94 5.41 27.85
CA GLY A 341 19.54 4.16 27.39
C GLY A 341 19.91 3.22 28.54
N MET A 342 19.16 3.27 29.64
CA MET A 342 19.43 2.44 30.82
C MET A 342 18.95 1.00 30.59
N LYS A 343 19.64 0.03 31.21
CA LYS A 343 19.24 -1.39 31.18
C LYS A 343 18.99 -1.87 32.60
N ASN A 344 17.85 -2.52 32.85
CA ASN A 344 17.49 -3.14 34.13
C ASN A 344 17.49 -2.18 35.33
N ARG A 345 17.13 -0.89 35.13
CA ARG A 345 17.10 0.14 36.20
C ARG A 345 15.75 0.85 36.34
N MET A 346 14.67 0.27 35.80
CA MET A 346 13.32 0.85 35.88
C MET A 346 12.86 1.20 37.31
N PRO A 347 13.10 0.37 38.36
CA PRO A 347 12.75 0.72 39.73
C PRO A 347 13.48 1.98 40.23
N GLN A 348 14.70 2.22 39.75
CA GLN A 348 15.51 3.39 40.13
C GLN A 348 14.99 4.67 39.46
N VAL A 349 14.58 4.59 38.20
CA VAL A 349 13.92 5.70 37.48
C VAL A 349 12.59 6.07 38.16
N CYS A 350 11.75 5.08 38.44
CA CYS A 350 10.46 5.31 39.11
C CYS A 350 10.65 5.97 40.49
N ARG A 351 11.58 5.45 41.31
CA ARG A 351 11.89 6.02 42.62
C ARG A 351 12.30 7.50 42.53
N ILE A 352 13.18 7.84 41.58
CA ILE A 352 13.67 9.21 41.42
C ILE A 352 12.55 10.15 40.93
N MET A 353 11.65 9.67 40.08
CA MET A 353 10.46 10.44 39.70
C MET A 353 9.59 10.79 40.93
N TYR A 354 9.33 9.82 41.81
CA TYR A 354 8.63 10.12 43.07
C TYR A 354 9.43 11.05 44.00
N GLU A 355 10.76 10.90 44.09
CA GLU A 355 11.63 11.79 44.87
C GLU A 355 11.60 13.25 44.38
N LYS A 356 11.34 13.48 43.08
CA LYS A 356 11.30 14.81 42.47
C LYS A 356 9.98 15.55 42.63
N MET A 357 8.94 14.87 43.14
CA MET A 357 7.64 15.49 43.34
C MET A 357 7.68 16.56 44.43
N GLN A 358 7.00 17.67 44.20
CA GLN A 358 6.78 18.74 45.17
C GLN A 358 5.31 18.81 45.60
N ALA A 359 5.03 19.61 46.64
CA ALA A 359 3.67 19.82 47.14
C ALA A 359 2.79 20.46 46.05
N GLY A 360 1.90 19.66 45.45
CA GLY A 360 0.99 20.04 44.36
C GLY A 360 1.07 19.16 43.12
N ASP A 361 2.14 18.38 42.96
CA ASP A 361 2.32 17.45 41.84
C ASP A 361 1.36 16.25 41.91
N LYS A 362 0.98 15.71 40.75
CA LYS A 362 -0.03 14.65 40.66
C LYS A 362 0.50 13.41 39.97
N VAL A 363 0.34 12.25 40.59
CA VAL A 363 0.53 10.96 39.93
C VAL A 363 -0.71 10.70 39.06
N ILE A 364 -0.53 10.71 37.74
CA ILE A 364 -1.62 10.53 36.77
C ILE A 364 -1.90 9.05 36.53
N HIS A 365 -0.86 8.23 36.51
CA HIS A 365 -0.99 6.79 36.33
C HIS A 365 0.12 6.06 37.09
N THR A 366 -0.24 5.06 37.89
CA THR A 366 0.70 4.20 38.61
C THR A 366 0.19 2.77 38.67
N THR A 367 1.11 1.81 38.78
CA THR A 367 0.79 0.39 39.01
C THR A 367 0.79 0.09 40.51
N PRO A 368 0.13 -0.98 40.98
CA PRO A 368 0.13 -1.36 42.41
C PRO A 368 1.54 -1.51 43.01
N SER A 369 2.53 -1.88 42.19
CA SER A 369 3.94 -1.99 42.58
C SER A 369 4.70 -0.66 42.66
N GLY A 370 4.15 0.43 42.12
CA GLY A 370 4.81 1.73 41.97
C GLY A 370 6.08 1.72 41.10
N LYS A 371 6.38 0.60 40.43
CA LYS A 371 7.65 0.35 39.71
C LYS A 371 7.35 -0.28 38.35
N SER A 372 7.04 0.56 37.37
CA SER A 372 6.65 0.15 36.00
C SER A 372 7.20 1.15 34.98
N SER A 373 7.30 0.77 33.69
CA SER A 373 7.60 1.70 32.58
C SER A 373 6.45 2.65 32.25
N THR A 374 5.28 2.45 32.85
CA THR A 374 4.06 3.21 32.57
C THR A 374 3.71 4.22 33.68
N ILE A 375 4.60 4.44 34.65
CA ILE A 375 4.36 5.44 35.71
C ILE A 375 4.38 6.82 35.06
N LYS A 376 3.28 7.57 35.22
CA LYS A 376 3.10 8.91 34.68
C LYS A 376 2.86 9.89 35.80
N ILE A 377 3.72 10.90 35.93
CA ILE A 377 3.62 11.95 36.95
C ILE A 377 3.57 13.31 36.25
N ARG A 378 2.63 14.13 36.68
CA ARG A 378 2.50 15.54 36.30
C ARG A 378 3.22 16.41 37.32
N TYR A 379 4.23 17.15 36.86
CA TYR A 379 4.96 18.13 37.64
C TYR A 379 4.48 19.52 37.26
N TYR A 380 3.96 20.29 38.22
CA TYR A 380 3.56 21.67 38.01
C TYR A 380 4.77 22.60 38.11
N LEU A 381 4.95 23.44 37.11
CA LEU A 381 6.13 24.28 36.93
C LEU A 381 5.82 25.68 37.45
N LYS A 382 5.94 25.88 38.77
CA LYS A 382 5.85 27.21 39.39
C LYS A 382 7.11 28.04 39.16
#